data_AF-A0A380JF49-F1
#
_entry.id   AF-A0A380JF49-F1
#
_cell.length_a   1.000
_cell.length_b   1.000
_cell.length_c   1.000
_cell.angle_alpha   90.00
_cell.angle_beta   90.00
_cell.angle_gamma   90.00
#
_symmetry.space_group_name_H-M   'P 1'
#
loop_
_entity.id
_entity.type
_entity.pdbx_description
1 polymer ?
#
loop_
_entity_poly.entity_id
_entity_poly.type
_entity_poly.pdbx_seq_one_letter_code
_entity_poly.pdbx_strand_id
1 'polypeptide(L)' 'MRRTIETRFSELCRLFGIEQTLARGLAGLQLMLEQIVLTYNLGYFKYN' A
#
# COMPACT_ATOMS: atom_id res chain seq x y z
N MET A 1 1.67 -10.36 -21.15
CA MET A 1 1.26 -10.17 -19.74
C MET A 1 2.04 -9.06 -19.01
N ARG A 2 2.40 -7.93 -19.66
CA ARG A 2 3.01 -6.75 -18.99
C ARG A 2 1.95 -5.78 -18.43
N ARG A 3 0.75 -5.79 -19.03
CA ARG A 3 -0.41 -4.94 -18.71
C ARG A 3 -1.03 -5.14 -17.32
N THR A 4 -0.72 -6.23 -16.60
CA THR A 4 -1.38 -6.51 -15.30
C THR A 4 -0.70 -5.80 -14.14
N ILE A 5 0.63 -5.76 -14.10
CA ILE A 5 1.38 -5.14 -13.00
C ILE A 5 1.21 -3.62 -13.04
N GLU A 6 1.36 -2.99 -14.20
CA GLU A 6 1.18 -1.53 -14.36
C GLU A 6 -0.24 -1.08 -14.01
N THR A 7 -1.26 -1.87 -14.39
CA THR A 7 -2.66 -1.56 -14.03
C THR A 7 -2.87 -1.65 -12.52
N ARG A 8 -2.39 -2.71 -11.88
CA ARG A 8 -2.47 -2.85 -10.42
C ARG A 8 -1.70 -1.75 -9.70
N PHE A 9 -0.55 -1.35 -10.23
CA PHE A 9 0.23 -0.26 -9.69
C PHE A 9 -0.50 1.08 -9.79
N SER A 10 -1.15 1.35 -10.92
CA SER A 10 -1.96 2.55 -11.11
C SER A 10 -3.19 2.58 -10.19
N GLU A 11 -3.85 1.44 -9.98
CA GLU A 11 -4.95 1.33 -9.00
C GLU A 11 -4.46 1.59 -7.58
N LEU A 12 -3.30 1.04 -7.20
CA LEU A 12 -2.71 1.28 -5.89
C LEU A 12 -2.31 2.74 -5.70
N CYS A 13 -1.66 3.36 -6.68
CA CYS A 13 -1.34 4.80 -6.67
C CYS A 13 -2.60 5.65 -6.45
N ARG A 14 -3.71 5.31 -7.10
CA ARG A 14 -4.99 6.02 -6.95
C ARG A 14 -5.66 5.80 -5.59
N LEU A 15 -5.70 4.57 -5.10
CA LEU A 15 -6.42 4.21 -3.88
C LEU A 15 -5.67 4.63 -2.61
N PHE A 16 -4.34 4.59 -2.66
CA PHE A 16 -3.52 4.77 -1.47
C PHE A 16 -2.41 5.82 -1.62
N GLY A 17 -2.38 6.58 -2.72
CA GLY A 17 -1.40 7.65 -2.92
C GLY A 17 0.05 7.16 -3.00
N ILE A 18 0.28 5.93 -3.48
CA ILE A 18 1.60 5.28 -3.48
C ILE A 18 2.67 6.10 -4.22
N GLU A 19 2.32 6.96 -5.17
CA GLU A 19 3.28 7.82 -5.86
C GLU A 19 4.11 8.68 -4.88
N GLN A 20 3.48 9.24 -3.84
CA GLN A 20 4.20 10.02 -2.81
C GLN A 20 5.05 9.13 -1.90
N THR A 21 4.65 7.89 -1.71
CA THR A 21 5.38 6.90 -0.90
C THR A 21 6.58 6.34 -1.67
N LEU A 22 6.42 6.12 -2.98
CA LEU A 22 7.47 5.70 -3.89
C LEU A 22 8.53 6.79 -4.08
N ALA A 23 8.10 8.06 -4.06
CA ALA A 23 9.00 9.21 -4.03
C ALA A 23 9.90 9.25 -2.79
N ARG A 24 9.54 8.56 -1.70
CA ARG A 24 10.39 8.37 -0.50
C ARG A 24 11.30 7.13 -0.60
N GLY A 25 11.31 6.45 -1.73
CA GLY A 25 12.10 5.24 -1.98
C GLY A 25 11.51 3.96 -1.40
N LEU A 26 12.26 2.85 -1.51
CA LEU A 26 11.85 1.51 -1.08
C LEU A 26 11.42 1.47 0.41
N ALA A 27 12.09 2.25 1.25
CA ALA A 27 11.77 2.39 2.67
C ALA A 27 10.38 2.99 2.91
N GLY A 28 9.96 3.97 2.09
CA GLY A 28 8.62 4.54 2.15
C GLY A 28 7.56 3.50 1.81
N LEU A 29 7.77 2.75 0.72
CA LEU A 29 6.86 1.69 0.29
C LEU A 29 6.71 0.62 1.38
N GLN A 30 7.82 0.22 2.00
CA GLN A 30 7.81 -0.76 3.08
C GLN A 30 7.00 -0.25 4.29
N LEU A 31 7.25 0.98 4.74
CA LEU A 31 6.51 1.62 5.84
C LEU A 31 4.99 1.65 5.60
N MET A 32 4.59 1.92 4.36
CA MET A 32 3.18 1.96 3.99
C MET A 32 2.53 0.58 4.03
N LEU A 33 3.20 -0.45 3.50
CA LEU A 33 2.70 -1.82 3.57
C LEU A 33 2.56 -2.27 5.03
N GLU A 34 3.54 -1.93 5.88
CA GLU A 34 3.46 -2.24 7.31
C GLU A 34 2.30 -1.51 8.01
N GLN A 35 2.02 -0.24 7.68
CA GLN A 35 0.84 0.47 8.21
C GLN A 35 -0.48 -0.16 7.78
N ILE A 36 -0.60 -0.62 6.52
CA ILE A 36 -1.80 -1.30 6.02
C ILE A 36 -2.02 -2.61 6.79
N VAL A 37 -0.97 -3.44 6.91
CA VAL A 37 -1.03 -4.71 7.64
C VAL A 37 -1.34 -4.47 9.11
N LEU A 38 -0.70 -3.48 9.74
CA LEU A 38 -0.96 -3.13 11.13
C LEU A 38 -2.40 -2.67 11.35
N THR A 39 -2.91 -1.79 10.48
CA THR A 39 -4.30 -1.30 10.56
C THR A 39 -5.30 -2.44 10.39
N TYR A 40 -5.04 -3.38 9.47
CA TYR A 40 -5.87 -4.57 9.28
C TYR A 40 -5.90 -5.45 10.53
N ASN A 41 -4.74 -5.73 11.12
CA ASN A 41 -4.65 -6.52 12.36
C ASN A 41 -5.27 -5.81 13.56
N LEU A 42 -5.07 -4.49 13.72
CA LEU A 42 -5.68 -3.71 14.80
C LEU A 42 -7.20 -3.57 14.63
N GLY A 43 -7.69 -3.48 13.40
CA GLY A 43 -9.13 -3.53 13.11
C GLY A 43 -9.76 -4.85 13.56
N TYR A 44 -9.02 -5.95 13.42
CA TYR A 44 -9.43 -7.25 13.96
C TYR A 44 -9.51 -7.24 15.50
N PHE A 45 -8.53 -6.63 16.19
CA PHE A 45 -8.56 -6.47 17.66
C PHE A 45 -9.65 -5.52 18.18
N LYS A 46 -10.13 -4.58 17.35
CA LYS A 46 -11.16 -3.61 17.74
C LYS A 46 -12.58 -4.15 17.54
N TYR A 47 -12.73 -5.20 16.75
CA TYR A 47 -14.02 -5.84 16.44
C TYR A 47 -14.25 -7.15 17.23
N ASN A 48 -13.20 -7.70 17.87
CA ASN A 48 -13.29 -8.81 18.83
C ASN A 48 -13.36 -8.26 20.27
#